data_AF-A0A8C5UHJ6-F1
#
_entry.id   AF-A0A8C5UHJ6-F1
#
_cell.length_a   1.000
_cell.length_b   1.000
_cell.length_c   1.000
_cell.angle_alpha   90.00
_cell.angle_beta   90.00
_cell.angle_gamma   90.00
#
_symmetry.space_group_name_H-M   'P 1'
#
loop_
_entity.id
_entity.type
_entity.pdbx_description
1 polymer ?
#
loop_
_entity_poly.entity_id
_entity_poly.type
_entity_poly.pdbx_seq_one_letter_code
_entity_poly.pdbx_strand_id
1 'polypeptide(L)'
;MKAAKQQVTPAGESPAPASPLQSALSTAASPSQAYETYIDNGLICLKHKIRNIEKKKLKLEDYKDRLKKGEALNQDQLEAVEKYDEVVHNLEFAKELQKTFSGLSQDLLKAQKKAQRRESLLKLEAEKKKLRTILQVQYVLQNFIQEHVQKDFKGGVNGAIYLPSKELDYLIRFAKLTCPERNENLSVEDQMEQSSLYFWDLLEGSEKPVVGTTYKHMKDLLSKLLDSGYFESIPTPRTTVPVKELEEVNRKSEKTRQMSKGESVKEPESIVELMKSEIQPQEVRYSMLIACH
;
A
#
# COMPACT_ATOMS: atom_id res chain seq x y z
N MET A 1 -22.13 -61.09 -23.51
CA MET A 1 -20.69 -60.89 -23.24
C MET A 1 -20.11 -59.91 -24.26
N LYS A 2 -19.20 -59.08 -23.78
CA LYS A 2 -18.30 -58.13 -24.47
C LYS A 2 -18.87 -56.77 -24.91
N ALA A 3 -18.35 -55.76 -24.20
CA ALA A 3 -18.38 -54.33 -24.46
C ALA A 3 -17.17 -53.87 -25.29
N ALA A 4 -17.29 -52.73 -25.97
CA ALA A 4 -16.24 -51.77 -26.37
C ALA A 4 -16.93 -50.69 -27.24
N LYS A 5 -16.63 -49.39 -27.23
CA LYS A 5 -15.71 -48.51 -26.50
C LYS A 5 -16.23 -47.09 -26.81
N GLN A 6 -16.58 -46.28 -25.80
CA GLN A 6 -16.83 -44.85 -26.00
C GLN A 6 -15.57 -44.07 -25.62
N GLN A 7 -15.14 -43.18 -26.51
CA GLN A 7 -14.01 -42.29 -26.35
C GLN A 7 -14.32 -41.23 -25.27
N VAL A 8 -13.36 -41.05 -24.37
CA VAL A 8 -13.34 -39.99 -23.34
C VAL A 8 -12.58 -38.79 -23.91
N THR A 9 -13.22 -37.63 -23.96
CA THR A 9 -12.57 -36.33 -24.07
C THR A 9 -12.33 -35.79 -22.64
N PRO A 10 -11.14 -35.23 -22.31
CA PRO A 10 -10.92 -34.66 -20.99
C PRO A 10 -11.52 -33.26 -20.91
N ALA A 11 -12.31 -33.04 -19.86
CA ALA A 11 -12.86 -31.76 -19.48
C ALA A 11 -11.74 -30.78 -19.09
N GLY A 12 -11.83 -29.56 -19.60
CA GLY A 12 -10.94 -28.46 -19.24
C GLY A 12 -11.15 -28.01 -17.79
N GLU A 13 -10.02 -27.71 -17.14
CA GLU A 13 -9.93 -27.09 -15.83
C GLU A 13 -10.53 -25.67 -15.81
N SER A 14 -10.93 -25.25 -14.61
CA SER A 14 -11.89 -24.20 -14.24
C SER A 14 -11.55 -22.74 -14.64
N PRO A 15 -12.38 -21.78 -14.20
CA PRO A 15 -11.91 -21.01 -13.06
C PRO A 15 -12.88 -21.00 -11.88
N ALA A 16 -12.32 -21.11 -10.68
CA ALA A 16 -12.99 -20.98 -9.39
C ALA A 16 -13.64 -19.59 -9.23
N PRO A 17 -14.72 -19.46 -8.45
CA PRO A 17 -15.31 -18.15 -8.17
C PRO A 17 -14.33 -17.32 -7.32
N ALA A 18 -14.02 -16.12 -7.79
CA ALA A 18 -13.14 -15.18 -7.10
C ALA A 18 -13.66 -14.88 -5.67
N SER A 19 -12.74 -14.79 -4.70
CA SER A 19 -13.07 -14.43 -3.31
C SER A 19 -13.75 -13.05 -3.23
N PRO A 20 -14.67 -12.82 -2.26
CA PRO A 20 -15.36 -11.53 -2.07
C PRO A 20 -14.42 -10.32 -1.99
N LEU A 21 -13.21 -10.54 -1.48
CA LEU A 21 -12.12 -9.56 -1.42
C LEU A 21 -11.63 -9.05 -2.78
N GLN A 22 -11.62 -9.90 -3.82
CA GLN A 22 -11.23 -9.49 -5.18
C GLN A 22 -12.36 -8.74 -5.90
N SER A 23 -13.62 -9.08 -5.59
CA SER A 23 -14.79 -8.43 -6.17
C SER A 23 -15.00 -7.00 -5.64
N ALA A 24 -14.60 -6.72 -4.39
CA ALA A 24 -14.72 -5.38 -3.81
C ALA A 24 -13.72 -4.37 -4.40
N LEU A 25 -12.65 -4.84 -5.06
CA LEU A 25 -11.58 -4.00 -5.61
C LEU A 25 -11.82 -3.55 -7.05
N SER A 26 -12.78 -4.14 -7.75
CA SER A 26 -12.98 -3.92 -9.17
C SER A 26 -14.40 -3.45 -9.44
N THR A 27 -14.49 -2.33 -10.17
CA THR A 27 -15.69 -1.83 -10.88
C THR A 27 -16.49 -0.74 -10.18
N ALA A 28 -15.86 0.42 -10.03
CA ALA A 28 -16.58 1.69 -10.17
C ALA A 28 -15.81 2.58 -11.15
N ALA A 29 -16.45 2.97 -12.26
CA ALA A 29 -15.89 3.98 -13.15
C ALA A 29 -15.80 5.30 -12.34
N SER A 30 -14.58 5.78 -12.13
CA SER A 30 -14.37 6.99 -11.34
C SER A 30 -14.95 8.22 -12.07
N PRO A 31 -15.43 9.26 -11.37
CA PRO A 31 -15.93 10.50 -11.98
C PRO A 31 -14.94 11.14 -12.97
N SER A 32 -13.65 10.93 -12.73
CA SER A 32 -12.53 11.28 -13.62
C SER A 32 -12.68 10.75 -15.06
N GLN A 33 -13.17 9.52 -15.23
CA GLN A 33 -13.29 8.85 -16.52
C GLN A 33 -14.42 9.44 -17.39
N ALA A 34 -15.46 9.97 -16.75
CA ALA A 34 -16.52 10.70 -17.43
C ALA A 34 -16.01 12.03 -18.01
N TYR A 35 -15.18 12.76 -17.25
CA TYR A 35 -14.57 14.01 -17.72
C TYR A 35 -13.61 13.80 -18.90
N GLU A 36 -12.80 12.75 -18.87
CA GLU A 36 -11.93 12.38 -20.00
C GLU A 36 -12.76 12.17 -21.29
N THR A 37 -13.89 11.47 -21.17
CA THR A 37 -14.81 11.23 -22.29
C THR A 37 -15.38 12.53 -22.87
N TYR A 38 -15.76 13.50 -22.03
CA TYR A 38 -16.25 14.80 -22.49
C TYR A 38 -15.17 15.61 -23.22
N ILE A 39 -13.94 15.58 -22.73
CA ILE A 39 -12.79 16.27 -23.35
C ILE A 39 -12.49 15.66 -24.73
N ASP A 40 -12.47 14.33 -24.81
CA ASP A 40 -12.25 13.61 -26.07
C ASP A 40 -13.34 13.92 -27.10
N ASN A 41 -14.61 13.91 -26.68
CA ASN A 41 -15.74 14.29 -27.54
C ASN A 41 -15.60 15.74 -28.04
N GLY A 42 -15.19 16.68 -27.17
CA GLY A 42 -14.92 18.06 -27.57
C GLY A 42 -13.80 18.18 -28.63
N LEU A 43 -12.71 17.43 -28.45
CA LEU A 43 -11.61 17.35 -29.41
C LEU A 43 -12.03 16.73 -30.75
N ILE A 44 -12.90 15.72 -30.73
CA ILE A 44 -13.49 15.13 -31.94
C ILE A 44 -14.34 16.16 -32.70
N CYS A 45 -15.21 16.90 -31.99
CA CYS A 45 -16.01 17.97 -32.57
C CYS A 45 -15.14 19.06 -33.22
N LEU A 46 -14.05 19.46 -32.56
CA LEU A 46 -13.11 20.45 -33.10
C LEU A 46 -12.40 19.94 -34.37
N LYS A 47 -11.95 18.68 -34.38
CA LYS A 47 -11.38 18.03 -35.58
C LYS A 47 -12.37 18.04 -36.74
N HIS A 48 -13.64 17.76 -36.48
CA HIS A 48 -14.68 17.83 -37.52
C HIS A 48 -14.90 19.25 -38.04
N LYS A 49 -14.88 20.26 -37.17
CA LYS A 49 -15.01 21.66 -37.58
C LYS A 49 -13.84 22.09 -38.48
N ILE A 50 -12.61 21.72 -38.14
CA ILE A 50 -11.41 21.97 -38.97
C ILE A 50 -11.56 21.32 -40.33
N ARG A 51 -11.90 20.03 -40.40
CA ARG A 51 -12.13 19.31 -41.66
C ARG A 51 -13.18 20.00 -42.53
N ASN A 52 -14.25 20.53 -41.92
CA ASN A 52 -15.29 21.25 -42.66
C ASN A 52 -14.77 22.57 -43.25
N ILE A 53 -13.93 23.30 -42.52
CA ILE A 53 -13.29 24.54 -43.00
C ILE A 53 -12.27 24.20 -44.11
N GLU A 54 -11.49 23.12 -43.98
CA GLU A 54 -10.58 22.64 -45.04
C GLU A 54 -11.33 22.32 -46.34
N LYS A 55 -12.47 21.64 -46.24
CA LYS A 55 -13.34 21.39 -47.40
C LYS A 55 -13.88 22.69 -48.01
N LYS A 56 -14.20 23.70 -47.19
CA LYS A 56 -14.64 25.02 -47.68
C LYS A 56 -13.51 25.75 -48.39
N LYS A 57 -12.30 25.74 -47.83
CA LYS A 57 -11.09 26.31 -48.44
C LYS A 57 -10.85 25.73 -49.83
N LEU A 58 -10.84 24.41 -49.97
CA LEU A 58 -10.64 23.71 -51.26
C LEU A 58 -11.68 24.11 -52.32
N LYS A 59 -12.95 24.28 -51.93
CA LYS A 59 -14.01 24.76 -52.84
C LYS A 59 -13.77 26.21 -53.28
N LEU A 60 -13.30 27.06 -52.39
CA LEU A 60 -13.00 28.45 -52.73
C LEU A 60 -11.75 28.56 -53.59
N GLU A 61 -10.74 27.71 -53.38
CA GLU A 61 -9.57 27.60 -54.27
C GLU A 61 -10.00 27.24 -55.70
N ASP A 62 -10.92 26.27 -55.87
CA ASP A 62 -11.49 25.91 -57.17
C ASP A 62 -12.18 27.11 -57.85
N TYR A 63 -13.05 27.84 -57.14
CA TYR A 63 -13.67 29.05 -57.68
C TYR A 63 -12.65 30.12 -58.06
N LYS A 64 -11.64 30.34 -57.21
CA LYS A 64 -10.58 31.32 -57.46
C LYS A 64 -9.78 30.97 -58.72
N ASP A 65 -9.53 29.69 -58.95
CA ASP A 65 -8.80 29.21 -60.13
C ASP A 65 -9.65 29.26 -61.41
N ARG A 66 -10.96 28.97 -61.33
CA ARG A 66 -11.90 29.14 -62.44
C ARG A 66 -12.05 30.61 -62.84
N LEU A 67 -12.12 31.51 -61.86
CA LEU A 67 -12.17 32.95 -62.10
C LEU A 67 -10.89 33.46 -62.80
N LYS A 68 -9.71 33.00 -62.37
CA LYS A 68 -8.42 33.31 -63.04
C LYS A 68 -8.36 32.81 -64.48
N LYS A 69 -9.04 31.69 -64.80
CA LYS A 69 -9.14 31.16 -66.15
C LYS A 69 -10.16 31.90 -67.02
N GLY A 70 -10.86 32.90 -66.47
CA GLY A 70 -11.84 33.70 -67.19
C GLY A 70 -13.24 33.08 -67.26
N GLU A 71 -13.53 32.06 -66.45
CA GLU A 71 -14.89 31.52 -66.34
C GLU A 71 -15.80 32.49 -65.58
N ALA A 72 -17.06 32.60 -66.02
CA ALA A 72 -18.07 33.39 -65.32
C ALA A 72 -18.56 32.63 -64.07
N LEU A 73 -18.39 33.24 -62.90
CA LEU A 73 -18.97 32.79 -61.64
C LEU A 73 -20.27 33.56 -61.34
N ASN A 74 -21.18 32.96 -60.59
CA ASN A 74 -22.37 33.68 -60.11
C ASN A 74 -22.01 34.65 -58.95
N GLN A 75 -22.94 35.53 -58.59
CA GLN A 75 -22.73 36.53 -57.54
C GLN A 75 -22.33 35.90 -56.19
N ASP A 76 -23.02 34.85 -55.76
CA ASP A 76 -22.72 34.14 -54.51
C ASP A 76 -21.31 33.53 -54.49
N GLN A 77 -20.82 33.02 -55.63
CA GLN A 77 -19.47 32.47 -55.77
C GLN A 77 -18.42 33.57 -55.72
N LEU A 78 -18.66 34.72 -56.36
CA LEU A 78 -17.76 35.87 -56.30
C LEU A 78 -17.63 36.40 -54.86
N GLU A 79 -18.75 36.60 -54.16
CA GLU A 79 -18.76 37.01 -52.75
C GLU A 79 -18.10 35.99 -51.83
N ALA A 80 -18.25 34.69 -52.11
CA ALA A 80 -17.59 33.64 -51.34
C ALA A 80 -16.07 33.63 -51.56
N VAL A 81 -15.60 33.94 -52.79
CA VAL A 81 -14.18 34.08 -53.12
C VAL A 81 -13.56 35.30 -52.42
N GLU A 82 -14.29 36.41 -52.28
CA GLU A 82 -13.81 37.58 -51.51
C GLU A 82 -13.52 37.22 -50.04
N LYS A 83 -14.26 36.29 -49.46
CA LYS A 83 -14.06 35.80 -48.08
C LYS A 83 -13.00 34.70 -47.95
N TYR A 84 -12.25 34.40 -49.01
CA TYR A 84 -11.26 33.32 -49.01
C TYR A 84 -10.21 33.48 -47.92
N ASP A 85 -9.60 34.66 -47.81
CA ASP A 85 -8.51 34.90 -46.86
C ASP A 85 -9.00 34.79 -45.41
N GLU A 86 -10.24 35.19 -45.13
CA GLU A 86 -10.89 34.99 -43.82
C GLU A 86 -11.05 33.49 -43.49
N VAL A 87 -11.44 32.67 -44.48
CA VAL A 87 -11.56 31.21 -44.31
C VAL A 87 -10.20 30.57 -44.04
N VAL A 88 -9.12 31.04 -44.70
CA VAL A 88 -7.75 30.57 -44.46
C VAL A 88 -7.30 30.94 -43.05
N HIS A 89 -7.47 32.19 -42.64
CA HIS A 89 -7.11 32.65 -41.30
C HIS A 89 -7.86 31.87 -40.21
N ASN A 90 -9.18 31.70 -40.36
CA ASN A 90 -9.98 30.92 -39.42
C ASN A 90 -9.57 29.45 -39.34
N LEU A 91 -9.11 28.87 -40.47
CA LEU A 91 -8.59 27.51 -40.50
C LEU A 91 -7.29 27.39 -39.68
N GLU A 92 -6.36 28.32 -39.88
CA GLU A 92 -5.08 28.36 -39.14
C GLU A 92 -5.32 28.53 -37.65
N PHE A 93 -6.19 29.47 -37.26
CA PHE A 93 -6.61 29.66 -35.87
C PHE A 93 -7.19 28.37 -35.27
N ALA A 94 -8.11 27.71 -35.98
CA ALA A 94 -8.72 26.48 -35.49
C ALA A 94 -7.69 25.35 -35.33
N LYS A 95 -6.70 25.25 -36.24
CA LYS A 95 -5.60 24.27 -36.15
C LYS A 95 -4.71 24.51 -34.93
N GLU A 96 -4.33 25.76 -34.66
CA GLU A 96 -3.51 26.09 -33.49
C GLU A 96 -4.29 25.87 -32.18
N LEU A 97 -5.58 26.19 -32.18
CA LEU A 97 -6.47 25.91 -31.04
C LEU A 97 -6.58 24.40 -30.76
N GLN A 98 -6.77 23.59 -31.81
CA GLN A 98 -6.81 22.13 -31.68
C GLN A 98 -5.49 21.57 -31.13
N LYS A 99 -4.36 22.07 -31.63
CA LYS A 99 -3.02 21.68 -31.16
C LYS A 99 -2.86 22.00 -29.68
N THR A 100 -3.22 23.20 -29.27
CA THR A 100 -3.15 23.66 -27.87
C THR A 100 -4.03 22.80 -26.97
N PHE A 101 -5.30 22.58 -27.31
CA PHE A 101 -6.20 21.74 -26.51
C PHE A 101 -5.76 20.28 -26.45
N SER A 102 -5.20 19.74 -27.54
CA SER A 102 -4.67 18.37 -27.56
C SER A 102 -3.48 18.23 -26.61
N GLY A 103 -2.58 19.20 -26.60
CA GLY A 103 -1.43 19.23 -25.67
C GLY A 103 -1.89 19.33 -24.22
N LEU A 104 -2.77 20.28 -23.91
CA LEU A 104 -3.31 20.48 -22.56
C LEU A 104 -4.06 19.23 -22.05
N SER A 105 -4.86 18.58 -22.91
CA SER A 105 -5.57 17.34 -22.56
C SER A 105 -4.60 16.20 -22.19
N GLN A 106 -3.52 16.04 -22.96
CA GLN A 106 -2.50 15.03 -22.66
C GLN A 106 -1.76 15.33 -21.36
N ASP A 107 -1.41 16.59 -21.10
CA ASP A 107 -0.71 16.99 -19.89
C ASP A 107 -1.59 16.84 -18.66
N LEU A 108 -2.88 17.17 -18.77
CA LEU A 108 -3.88 16.91 -17.74
C LEU A 108 -3.93 15.41 -17.39
N LEU A 109 -4.03 14.53 -18.41
CA LEU A 109 -4.10 13.08 -18.21
C LEU A 109 -2.82 12.53 -17.53
N LYS A 110 -1.64 13.03 -17.93
CA LYS A 110 -0.36 12.67 -17.29
C LYS A 110 -0.32 13.13 -15.83
N ALA A 111 -0.70 14.39 -15.56
CA ALA A 111 -0.72 14.96 -14.23
C ALA A 111 -1.68 14.20 -13.30
N GLN A 112 -2.87 13.87 -13.80
CA GLN A 112 -3.89 13.11 -13.08
C GLN A 112 -3.41 11.69 -12.75
N LYS A 113 -2.87 10.95 -13.72
CA LYS A 113 -2.28 9.61 -13.47
C LYS A 113 -1.13 9.66 -12.47
N LYS A 114 -0.29 10.70 -12.54
CA LYS A 114 0.81 10.91 -11.59
C LYS A 114 0.27 11.20 -10.17
N ALA A 115 -0.74 12.05 -10.07
CA ALA A 115 -1.40 12.37 -8.80
C ALA A 115 -2.05 11.13 -8.17
N GLN A 116 -2.81 10.36 -8.96
CA GLN A 116 -3.47 9.13 -8.50
C GLN A 116 -2.45 8.09 -8.01
N ARG A 117 -1.35 7.89 -8.74
CA ARG A 117 -0.26 6.99 -8.31
C ARG A 117 0.37 7.46 -7.00
N ARG A 118 0.63 8.77 -6.86
CA ARG A 118 1.19 9.35 -5.64
C ARG A 118 0.24 9.18 -4.46
N GLU A 119 -1.05 9.46 -4.65
CA GLU A 119 -2.08 9.29 -3.62
C GLU A 119 -2.18 7.82 -3.19
N SER A 120 -2.25 6.89 -4.15
CA SER A 120 -2.26 5.46 -3.87
C SER A 120 -1.02 5.00 -3.08
N LEU A 121 0.17 5.49 -3.44
CA LEU A 121 1.39 5.19 -2.72
C LEU A 121 1.39 5.76 -1.29
N LEU A 122 0.96 7.02 -1.11
CA LEU A 122 0.85 7.64 0.20
C LEU A 122 -0.18 6.94 1.09
N LYS A 123 -1.32 6.53 0.52
CA LYS A 123 -2.36 5.76 1.21
C LYS A 123 -1.82 4.41 1.66
N LEU A 124 -1.15 3.68 0.76
CA LEU A 124 -0.55 2.38 1.09
C LEU A 124 0.54 2.51 2.16
N GLU A 125 1.37 3.55 2.11
CA GLU A 125 2.40 3.79 3.13
C GLU A 125 1.77 4.13 4.49
N ALA A 126 0.69 4.91 4.51
CA ALA A 126 -0.07 5.19 5.72
C ALA A 126 -0.72 3.93 6.30
N GLU A 127 -1.28 3.06 5.46
CA GLU A 127 -1.86 1.77 5.87
C GLU A 127 -0.79 0.83 6.44
N LYS A 128 0.39 0.72 5.79
CA LYS A 128 1.54 -0.03 6.31
C LYS A 128 2.00 0.50 7.66
N LYS A 129 2.11 1.82 7.80
CA LYS A 129 2.46 2.46 9.08
C LYS A 129 1.42 2.16 10.14
N LYS A 130 0.12 2.22 9.80
CA LYS A 130 -0.98 1.88 10.71
C LYS A 130 -0.87 0.43 11.18
N LEU A 131 -0.70 -0.52 10.27
CA LEU A 131 -0.52 -1.94 10.58
C LEU A 131 0.70 -2.17 11.48
N ARG A 132 1.84 -1.54 11.17
CA ARG A 132 3.05 -1.61 12.03
C ARG A 132 2.74 -1.12 13.44
N THR A 133 2.05 0.00 13.59
CA THR A 133 1.65 0.53 14.90
C THR A 133 0.70 -0.43 15.63
N ILE A 134 -0.26 -1.07 14.96
CA ILE A 134 -1.11 -2.11 15.56
C ILE A 134 -0.25 -3.23 16.15
N LEU A 135 0.69 -3.76 15.36
CA LEU A 135 1.55 -4.87 15.80
C LEU A 135 2.45 -4.47 16.97
N GLN A 136 2.98 -3.24 16.98
CA GLN A 136 3.77 -2.72 18.10
C GLN A 136 2.92 -2.60 19.38
N VAL A 137 1.72 -2.05 19.27
CA VAL A 137 0.79 -1.94 20.41
C VAL A 137 0.37 -3.32 20.90
N GLN A 138 0.04 -4.23 19.99
CA GLN A 138 -0.30 -5.62 20.33
C GLN A 138 0.85 -6.30 21.08
N TYR A 139 2.10 -6.13 20.62
CA TYR A 139 3.27 -6.66 21.31
C TYR A 139 3.39 -6.13 22.74
N VAL A 140 3.24 -4.82 22.94
CA VAL A 140 3.26 -4.20 24.28
C VAL A 140 2.15 -4.77 25.16
N LEU A 141 0.90 -4.77 24.67
CA LEU A 141 -0.26 -5.23 25.44
C LEU A 141 -0.19 -6.71 25.79
N GLN A 142 0.27 -7.56 24.85
CA GLN A 142 0.47 -8.99 25.10
C GLN A 142 1.51 -9.23 26.20
N ASN A 143 2.59 -8.46 26.23
CA ASN A 143 3.58 -8.55 27.30
C ASN A 143 3.07 -8.01 28.64
N PHE A 144 2.17 -7.03 28.62
CA PHE A 144 1.48 -6.55 29.83
C PHE A 144 0.56 -7.58 30.48
N ILE A 145 0.19 -8.67 29.80
CA ILE A 145 -0.54 -9.79 30.42
C ILE A 145 0.37 -10.51 31.43
N GLN A 146 1.69 -10.45 31.27
CA GLN A 146 2.64 -11.15 32.13
C GLN A 146 2.82 -10.43 33.48
N GLU A 147 2.75 -11.18 34.58
CA GLU A 147 2.75 -10.61 35.93
C GLU A 147 4.06 -9.89 36.29
N HIS A 148 5.21 -10.39 35.82
CA HIS A 148 6.51 -9.76 36.12
C HIS A 148 6.64 -8.39 35.44
N VAL A 149 6.14 -8.24 34.20
CA VAL A 149 6.11 -6.96 33.48
C VAL A 149 5.24 -5.96 34.26
N GLN A 150 4.07 -6.38 34.74
CA GLN A 150 3.21 -5.52 35.56
C GLN A 150 3.90 -5.07 36.85
N LYS A 151 4.68 -5.95 37.51
CA LYS A 151 5.46 -5.61 38.70
C LYS A 151 6.55 -4.58 38.40
N ASP A 152 7.21 -4.70 37.25
CA ASP A 152 8.25 -3.76 36.83
C ASP A 152 7.69 -2.34 36.63
N PHE A 153 6.55 -2.20 35.94
CA PHE A 153 5.86 -0.91 35.77
C PHE A 153 5.23 -0.37 37.06
N LYS A 154 4.79 -1.26 37.96
CA LYS A 154 4.30 -0.87 39.30
C LYS A 154 5.43 -0.32 40.17
N GLY A 155 6.64 -0.87 40.04
CA GLY A 155 7.82 -0.48 40.82
C GLY A 155 8.69 0.59 40.17
N GLY A 156 8.55 0.83 38.86
CA GLY A 156 9.49 1.66 38.08
C GLY A 156 10.90 1.07 38.04
N VAL A 157 11.01 -0.25 37.90
CA VAL A 157 12.28 -1.00 37.95
C VAL A 157 12.61 -1.63 36.60
N ASN A 158 13.86 -2.10 36.43
CA ASN A 158 14.34 -2.75 35.19
C ASN A 158 14.15 -1.91 33.92
N GLY A 159 14.21 -0.58 34.03
CA GLY A 159 14.02 0.34 32.91
C GLY A 159 12.55 0.66 32.58
N ALA A 160 11.59 0.11 33.34
CA ALA A 160 10.20 0.48 33.21
C ALA A 160 9.93 1.88 33.80
N ILE A 161 9.13 2.67 33.12
CA ILE A 161 8.58 3.90 33.70
C ILE A 161 7.60 3.55 34.83
N TYR A 162 7.58 4.36 35.89
CA TYR A 162 6.57 4.18 36.94
C TYR A 162 5.18 4.56 36.41
N LEU A 163 4.21 3.66 36.58
CA LEU A 163 2.80 3.93 36.28
C LEU A 163 1.97 3.96 37.56
N PRO A 164 1.11 4.98 37.76
CA PRO A 164 0.11 4.96 38.82
C PRO A 164 -0.77 3.71 38.76
N SER A 165 -1.18 3.19 39.92
CA SER A 165 -1.96 1.95 40.00
C SER A 165 -3.26 1.97 39.17
N LYS A 166 -3.87 3.15 38.98
CA LYS A 166 -5.07 3.31 38.13
C LYS A 166 -4.74 3.16 36.64
N GLU A 167 -3.66 3.80 36.18
CA GLU A 167 -3.23 3.74 34.78
C GLU A 167 -2.76 2.33 34.40
N LEU A 168 -2.03 1.68 35.31
CA LEU A 168 -1.62 0.28 35.16
C LEU A 168 -2.84 -0.65 35.04
N ASP A 169 -3.87 -0.44 35.86
CA ASP A 169 -5.10 -1.23 35.83
C ASP A 169 -5.90 -1.01 34.52
N TYR A 170 -5.92 0.21 33.97
CA TYR A 170 -6.51 0.44 32.65
C TYR A 170 -5.80 -0.38 31.57
N LEU A 171 -4.46 -0.36 31.54
CA LEU A 171 -3.66 -1.12 30.55
C LEU A 171 -3.88 -2.63 30.67
N ILE A 172 -3.91 -3.17 31.88
CA ILE A 172 -4.15 -4.61 32.12
C ILE A 172 -5.54 -5.01 31.63
N ARG A 173 -6.58 -4.22 31.96
CA ARG A 173 -7.94 -4.51 31.52
C ARG A 173 -8.08 -4.37 30.01
N PHE A 174 -7.42 -3.39 29.41
CA PHE A 174 -7.43 -3.19 27.96
C PHE A 174 -6.70 -4.31 27.22
N ALA A 175 -5.54 -4.77 27.72
CA ALA A 175 -4.80 -5.90 27.16
C ALA A 175 -5.66 -7.17 27.06
N LYS A 176 -6.51 -7.44 28.05
CA LYS A 176 -7.45 -8.57 28.02
C LYS A 176 -8.54 -8.46 26.95
N LEU A 177 -8.91 -7.23 26.55
CA LEU A 177 -9.89 -6.98 25.49
C LEU A 177 -9.26 -7.10 24.10
N THR A 178 -8.04 -6.60 23.93
CA THR A 178 -7.32 -6.62 22.65
C THR A 178 -6.61 -7.94 22.36
N CYS A 179 -6.20 -8.65 23.41
CA CYS A 179 -5.49 -9.92 23.34
C CYS A 179 -6.25 -10.97 24.17
N PRO A 180 -7.51 -11.28 23.81
CA PRO A 180 -8.34 -12.20 24.57
C PRO A 180 -7.86 -13.65 24.42
N GLU A 181 -8.12 -14.46 25.45
CA GLU A 181 -8.04 -15.91 25.34
C GLU A 181 -9.12 -16.45 24.38
N ARG A 182 -8.90 -17.64 23.82
CA ARG A 182 -9.83 -18.24 22.85
C ARG A 182 -11.21 -18.48 23.49
N ASN A 183 -12.26 -17.91 22.91
CA ASN A 183 -13.65 -18.13 23.35
C ASN A 183 -14.38 -19.07 22.38
N GLU A 184 -14.47 -20.36 22.72
CA GLU A 184 -15.05 -21.39 21.85
C GLU A 184 -16.53 -21.15 21.47
N ASN A 185 -17.24 -20.28 22.18
CA ASN A 185 -18.62 -19.90 21.85
C ASN A 185 -18.73 -18.96 20.64
N LEU A 186 -17.61 -18.39 20.16
CA LEU A 186 -17.54 -17.53 18.98
C LEU A 186 -16.69 -18.18 17.89
N SER A 187 -16.99 -17.85 16.64
CA SER A 187 -16.07 -18.14 15.55
C SER A 187 -14.77 -17.35 15.74
N VAL A 188 -13.68 -17.82 15.13
CA VAL A 188 -12.41 -17.09 15.16
C VAL A 188 -12.55 -15.74 14.47
N GLU A 189 -13.34 -15.67 13.38
CA GLU A 189 -13.58 -14.43 12.63
C GLU A 189 -14.28 -13.38 13.51
N ASP A 190 -15.38 -13.75 14.18
CA ASP A 190 -16.12 -12.82 15.06
C ASP A 190 -15.27 -12.34 16.25
N GLN A 191 -14.46 -13.25 16.83
CA GLN A 191 -13.57 -12.89 17.93
C GLN A 191 -12.46 -11.93 17.48
N MET A 192 -11.93 -12.12 16.27
CA MET A 192 -10.92 -11.23 15.68
C MET A 192 -11.54 -9.89 15.27
N GLU A 193 -12.78 -9.87 14.78
CA GLU A 193 -13.51 -8.64 14.48
C GLU A 193 -13.64 -7.78 15.74
N GLN A 194 -14.12 -8.36 16.85
CA GLN A 194 -14.22 -7.65 18.14
C GLN A 194 -12.87 -7.10 18.60
N SER A 195 -11.81 -7.90 18.54
CA SER A 195 -10.45 -7.48 18.92
C SER A 195 -9.94 -6.35 18.03
N SER A 196 -10.22 -6.43 16.72
CA SER A 196 -9.79 -5.44 15.73
C SER A 196 -10.43 -4.06 15.95
N LEU A 197 -11.69 -4.03 16.42
CA LEU A 197 -12.40 -2.78 16.73
C LEU A 197 -11.73 -2.01 17.87
N TYR A 198 -11.23 -2.71 18.91
CA TYR A 198 -10.48 -2.06 19.99
C TYR A 198 -9.19 -1.42 19.48
N PHE A 199 -8.44 -2.09 18.60
CA PHE A 199 -7.26 -1.50 17.97
C PHE A 199 -7.62 -0.33 17.04
N TRP A 200 -8.74 -0.41 16.32
CA TRP A 200 -9.21 0.66 15.45
C TRP A 200 -9.53 1.93 16.24
N ASP A 201 -10.38 1.82 17.26
CA ASP A 201 -10.81 2.94 18.10
C ASP A 201 -9.62 3.53 18.89
N LEU A 202 -8.68 2.68 19.32
CA LEU A 202 -7.43 3.13 19.94
C LEU A 202 -6.61 4.00 19.00
N LEU A 203 -6.43 3.57 17.74
CA LEU A 203 -5.64 4.32 16.78
C LEU A 203 -6.32 5.61 16.34
N GLU A 204 -7.66 5.62 16.29
CA GLU A 204 -8.43 6.85 16.13
C GLU A 204 -8.14 7.82 17.30
N GLY A 205 -8.00 7.29 18.52
CA GLY A 205 -7.75 8.09 19.72
C GLY A 205 -8.95 8.96 20.09
N SER A 206 -10.15 8.40 19.93
CA SER A 206 -11.40 9.10 20.21
C SER A 206 -11.66 9.25 21.72
N GLU A 207 -12.60 10.12 22.08
CA GLU A 207 -13.05 10.32 23.47
C GLU A 207 -14.06 9.24 23.91
N LYS A 208 -14.25 8.17 23.13
CA LYS A 208 -15.13 7.06 23.51
C LYS A 208 -14.60 6.40 24.80
N PRO A 209 -15.48 6.07 25.76
CA PRO A 209 -15.07 5.45 27.00
C PRO A 209 -14.66 3.98 26.79
N VAL A 210 -13.57 3.56 27.44
CA VAL A 210 -13.08 2.18 27.43
C VAL A 210 -12.34 1.88 28.75
N VAL A 211 -12.63 0.72 29.37
CA VAL A 211 -12.01 0.24 30.63
C VAL A 211 -11.95 1.26 31.78
N GLY A 212 -12.89 2.21 31.85
CA GLY A 212 -12.90 3.26 32.87
C GLY A 212 -12.01 4.47 32.57
N THR A 213 -11.56 4.62 31.33
CA THR A 213 -10.88 5.79 30.77
C THR A 213 -11.38 6.05 29.33
N THR A 214 -10.65 6.77 28.47
CA THR A 214 -10.96 6.97 27.04
C THR A 214 -9.88 6.38 26.14
N TYR A 215 -10.20 6.09 24.87
CA TYR A 215 -9.21 5.61 23.89
C TYR A 215 -8.07 6.60 23.67
N LYS A 216 -8.38 7.90 23.71
CA LYS A 216 -7.35 8.96 23.67
C LYS A 216 -6.34 8.82 24.80
N HIS A 217 -6.80 8.71 26.04
CA HIS A 217 -5.89 8.54 27.18
C HIS A 217 -5.10 7.22 27.10
N MET A 218 -5.77 6.12 26.68
CA MET A 218 -5.10 4.83 26.45
C MET A 218 -3.99 4.94 25.39
N LYS A 219 -4.24 5.65 24.29
CA LYS A 219 -3.26 5.90 23.22
C LYS A 219 -2.07 6.70 23.72
N ASP A 220 -2.30 7.72 24.55
CA ASP A 220 -1.23 8.52 25.16
C ASP A 220 -0.37 7.68 26.11
N LEU A 221 -0.97 6.81 26.92
CA LEU A 221 -0.24 5.88 27.78
C LEU A 221 0.61 4.89 26.98
N LEU A 222 0.03 4.28 25.94
CA LEU A 222 0.75 3.34 25.08
C LEU A 222 1.88 4.00 24.29
N SER A 223 1.72 5.27 23.91
CA SER A 223 2.80 6.04 23.27
C SER A 223 3.98 6.22 24.22
N LYS A 224 3.73 6.60 25.48
CA LYS A 224 4.79 6.68 26.51
C LYS A 224 5.49 5.34 26.73
N LEU A 225 4.75 4.24 26.67
CA LEU A 225 5.30 2.89 26.82
C LEU A 225 6.19 2.49 25.65
N LEU A 226 5.75 2.77 24.42
CA LEU A 226 6.54 2.53 23.21
C LEU A 226 7.84 3.37 23.22
N ASP A 227 7.77 4.61 23.69
CA ASP A 227 8.93 5.52 23.77
C ASP A 227 9.87 5.22 24.95
N SER A 228 9.45 4.38 25.91
CA SER A 228 10.24 4.08 27.12
C SER A 228 11.47 3.20 26.89
N GLY A 229 11.54 2.50 25.76
CA GLY A 229 12.60 1.55 25.45
C GLY A 229 12.57 0.24 26.26
N TYR A 230 11.69 0.09 27.25
CA TYR A 230 11.57 -1.14 28.05
C TYR A 230 11.29 -2.38 27.19
N PHE A 231 10.44 -2.22 26.17
CA PHE A 231 10.01 -3.32 25.29
C PHE A 231 11.04 -3.71 24.21
N GLU A 232 12.15 -2.97 24.08
CA GLU A 232 13.25 -3.36 23.19
C GLU A 232 14.01 -4.59 23.73
N SER A 233 14.04 -4.75 25.06
CA SER A 233 14.66 -5.89 25.73
C SER A 233 13.95 -6.18 27.04
N ILE A 234 12.90 -6.99 26.98
CA ILE A 234 12.14 -7.39 28.17
C ILE A 234 13.03 -8.29 29.07
N PRO A 235 13.22 -7.93 30.35
CA PRO A 235 13.97 -8.76 31.29
C PRO A 235 13.33 -10.15 31.38
N THR A 236 14.12 -11.20 31.16
CA THR A 236 13.64 -12.57 31.41
C THR A 236 13.25 -12.70 32.88
N PRO A 237 12.07 -13.27 33.20
CA PRO A 237 11.70 -13.51 34.59
C PRO A 237 12.78 -14.37 35.23
N ARG A 238 13.51 -13.80 36.19
CA ARG A 238 14.50 -14.55 36.96
C ARG A 238 13.73 -15.57 37.78
N THR A 239 13.65 -16.80 37.28
CA THR A 239 13.36 -17.96 38.13
C THR A 239 14.41 -17.94 39.22
N THR A 240 14.00 -17.64 40.46
CA THR A 240 14.82 -17.94 41.63
C THR A 240 14.91 -19.46 41.73
N VAL A 241 15.76 -20.09 40.94
CA VAL A 241 16.39 -21.33 41.37
C VAL A 241 17.20 -20.94 42.60
N PRO A 242 16.95 -21.53 43.78
CA PRO A 242 17.78 -21.29 44.95
C PRO A 242 19.22 -21.57 44.55
N VAL A 243 20.11 -20.59 44.74
CA VAL A 243 21.55 -20.74 44.63
C VAL A 243 22.00 -21.67 45.77
N LYS A 244 21.82 -22.98 45.60
CA LYS A 244 22.41 -24.02 46.45
C LYS A 244 22.84 -25.29 45.70
N GLU A 245 22.63 -25.43 44.40
CA GLU A 245 23.04 -26.64 43.65
C GLU A 245 23.88 -26.37 42.38
N LEU A 246 24.59 -25.24 42.32
CA LEU A 246 25.62 -25.00 41.28
C LEU A 246 27.05 -25.16 41.78
N GLU A 247 27.28 -25.39 43.08
CA GLU A 247 28.62 -25.61 43.64
C GLU A 247 28.99 -27.09 43.84
N GLU A 248 28.05 -28.05 43.85
CA GLU A 248 28.39 -29.47 44.05
C GLU A 248 28.74 -30.25 42.77
N VAL A 249 28.37 -29.76 41.58
CA VAL A 249 28.72 -30.43 40.32
C VAL A 249 30.17 -30.12 39.87
N ASN A 250 30.75 -29.01 40.32
CA ASN A 250 32.10 -28.58 39.92
C ASN A 250 33.24 -29.20 40.78
N ARG A 251 32.92 -30.07 41.76
CA ARG A 251 33.91 -30.78 42.59
C ARG A 251 34.08 -32.27 42.26
N LYS A 252 33.32 -32.81 41.30
CA LYS A 252 33.43 -34.22 40.87
C LYS A 252 34.03 -34.44 39.48
N SER A 253 34.32 -33.38 38.72
CA SER A 253 34.83 -33.47 37.34
C SER A 253 36.36 -33.48 37.19
N GLU A 254 37.14 -33.36 38.28
CA GLU A 254 38.62 -33.38 38.22
C GLU A 254 39.29 -34.75 38.46
N LYS A 255 38.52 -35.82 38.69
CA LYS A 255 39.07 -37.19 38.73
C LYS A 255 38.29 -38.09 37.79
N THR A 256 38.67 -38.08 36.51
CA THR A 256 38.92 -39.26 35.66
C THR A 256 39.27 -38.74 34.25
N ARG A 257 40.54 -38.41 34.05
CA ARG A 257 41.13 -38.28 32.71
C ARG A 257 42.10 -39.43 32.55
N GLN A 258 41.65 -40.56 32.01
CA GLN A 258 42.51 -41.49 31.27
C GLN A 258 41.69 -42.61 30.60
N MET A 259 41.94 -42.77 29.29
CA MET A 259 41.57 -43.91 28.42
C MET A 259 40.08 -43.98 28.05
N SER A 260 39.65 -44.05 26.80
CA SER A 260 40.15 -44.88 25.70
C SER A 260 39.75 -44.30 24.31
N LYS A 261 40.31 -44.94 23.29
CA LYS A 261 40.50 -44.56 21.88
C LYS A 261 39.49 -45.30 20.99
N GLY A 262 39.06 -44.69 19.87
CA GLY A 262 38.72 -45.43 18.63
C GLY A 262 37.36 -45.13 17.98
N GLU A 263 37.44 -44.51 16.78
CA GLU A 263 36.64 -44.69 15.53
C GLU A 263 35.10 -44.72 15.55
N SER A 264 34.34 -44.26 14.55
CA SER A 264 34.46 -43.41 13.36
C SER A 264 33.04 -43.36 12.74
N VAL A 265 32.79 -42.39 11.86
CA VAL A 265 31.86 -42.43 10.70
C VAL A 265 30.48 -41.70 10.79
N LYS A 266 30.40 -40.69 9.89
CA LYS A 266 29.28 -40.17 9.06
C LYS A 266 28.37 -39.03 9.56
N GLU A 267 28.65 -37.87 8.95
CA GLU A 267 27.71 -36.81 8.57
C GLU A 267 26.78 -37.27 7.40
N PRO A 268 25.68 -36.57 7.07
CA PRO A 268 25.80 -35.30 6.34
C PRO A 268 24.82 -34.18 6.74
N GLU A 269 25.35 -32.96 6.62
CA GLU A 269 24.66 -31.69 6.49
C GLU A 269 23.78 -31.66 5.22
N SER A 270 22.58 -31.09 5.34
CA SER A 270 21.80 -30.56 4.22
C SER A 270 20.66 -29.70 4.78
N ILE A 271 20.33 -28.60 4.09
CA ILE A 271 19.28 -27.60 4.39
C ILE A 271 19.74 -26.36 5.18
N VAL A 272 20.84 -25.72 4.76
CA VAL A 272 21.02 -24.26 4.95
C VAL A 272 21.64 -23.64 3.68
N GLU A 273 21.08 -23.95 2.51
CA GLU A 273 21.56 -23.35 1.25
C GLU A 273 20.44 -23.22 0.22
N LEU A 274 19.42 -22.40 0.51
CA LEU A 274 18.42 -22.02 -0.53
C LEU A 274 17.67 -20.70 -0.33
N MET A 275 18.15 -19.75 0.50
CA MET A 275 17.57 -18.39 0.55
C MET A 275 18.60 -17.25 0.68
N LYS A 276 19.84 -17.47 0.22
CA LYS A 276 20.83 -16.39 0.02
C LYS A 276 21.15 -16.23 -1.46
N SER A 277 20.18 -15.76 -2.22
CA SER A 277 20.42 -15.17 -3.53
C SER A 277 19.18 -14.42 -3.96
N GLU A 278 19.22 -13.09 -3.82
CA GLU A 278 18.82 -12.10 -4.85
C GLU A 278 18.50 -10.73 -4.22
N ILE A 279 19.55 -10.02 -3.77
CA ILE A 279 19.51 -8.55 -3.65
C ILE A 279 20.87 -8.03 -4.09
N GLN A 280 20.96 -7.53 -5.33
CA GLN A 280 22.08 -6.69 -5.77
C GLN A 280 21.88 -5.26 -5.26
N PRO A 281 22.86 -4.63 -4.60
CA PRO A 281 22.88 -3.19 -4.44
C PRO A 281 23.64 -2.53 -5.61
N GLN A 282 22.94 -1.74 -6.43
CA GLN A 282 23.57 -0.81 -7.37
C GLN A 282 24.21 0.35 -6.59
N GLU A 283 25.53 0.52 -6.73
CA GLU A 283 26.27 1.70 -6.31
C GLU A 283 25.82 2.94 -7.11
N VAL A 284 25.25 3.92 -6.43
CA VAL A 284 25.04 5.27 -6.99
C VAL A 284 26.24 6.13 -6.58
N ARG A 285 27.15 6.36 -7.53
CA ARG A 285 28.22 7.35 -7.39
C ARG A 285 27.63 8.76 -7.30
N TYR A 286 27.73 9.37 -6.14
CA TYR A 286 27.72 10.83 -6.01
C TYR A 286 29.16 11.33 -6.19
N SER A 287 29.43 12.05 -7.27
CA SER A 287 30.63 12.90 -7.36
C SER A 287 30.21 14.33 -7.66
N MET A 288 30.46 15.17 -6.66
CA MET A 288 30.37 16.62 -6.62
C MET A 288 30.94 17.29 -7.88
N LEU A 289 30.14 18.20 -8.46
CA LEU A 289 30.60 19.31 -9.28
C LEU A 289 31.21 20.37 -8.36
N ILE A 290 32.53 20.54 -8.42
CA ILE A 290 33.24 21.73 -7.94
C ILE A 290 34.20 22.17 -9.06
N ALA A 291 34.28 23.49 -9.23
CA ALA A 291 35.25 24.29 -9.99
C ALA A 291 34.85 24.72 -11.42
N CYS A 292 34.23 25.91 -11.48
CA CYS A 292 34.63 26.96 -12.42
C CYS A 292 34.91 28.23 -11.61
N HIS A 293 36.17 28.47 -11.25
CA HIS A 293 36.82 29.77 -11.36
C HIS A 293 38.33 29.58 -11.47
#